data_AF-A0AA45WNR0-F1
#
_entry.id   AF-A0AA45WNR0-F1
#
_cell.length_a   1.000
_cell.length_b   1.000
_cell.length_c   1.000
_cell.angle_alpha   90.00
_cell.angle_beta   90.00
_cell.angle_gamma   90.00
#
_symmetry.space_group_name_H-M   'P 1'
#
loop_
_entity.id
_entity.type
_entity.pdbx_description
1 polymer ?
#
loop_
_entity_poly.entity_id
_entity_poly.type
_entity_poly.pdbx_seq_one_letter_code
_entity_poly.pdbx_strand_id
1 'polypeptide(L)'
;MGKTLEQKRAEYSYECVNSIKDLELAEKFKSLVKKAPTLILTNGFGNTMAFLFSKGNPEHLMLAYIIGRYLFEENEYTKNIFGEKDIYKGNRNDFFDFYKKLNELKKIQDEYRNLIKSKKNKEGENKKNEFNELFRKLRDNYNRYLNYNLKEKSIDEFNIQAYFQFLSLELQDSIFRNLVFTETYKYILTTEETLRFLNWLKRFVDAMIEDKKGNEG
;
A
#
# COMPACT_ATOMS: atom_id res chain seq x y z
N MET A 1 30.64 -8.73 3.08
CA MET A 1 29.73 -9.59 2.28
C MET A 1 28.41 -8.85 2.12
N GLY A 2 27.94 -8.65 0.89
CA GLY A 2 26.61 -8.07 0.64
C GLY A 2 25.49 -9.06 1.01
N LYS A 3 24.28 -8.56 1.27
CA LYS A 3 23.10 -9.40 1.52
C LYS A 3 22.77 -10.23 0.28
N THR A 4 22.37 -11.49 0.48
CA THR A 4 21.87 -12.36 -0.60
C THR A 4 20.48 -11.90 -1.06
N LEU A 5 20.06 -12.32 -2.25
CA LEU A 5 18.73 -11.98 -2.78
C LEU A 5 17.60 -12.53 -1.88
N GLU A 6 17.78 -13.72 -1.29
CA GLU A 6 16.84 -14.26 -0.29
C GLU A 6 16.77 -13.39 0.97
N GLN A 7 17.91 -12.91 1.47
CA GLN A 7 17.93 -11.99 2.61
C GLN A 7 17.23 -10.67 2.30
N LYS A 8 17.42 -10.12 1.09
CA LYS A 8 16.74 -8.90 0.63
C LYS A 8 15.22 -9.10 0.52
N ARG A 9 14.76 -10.24 -0.03
CA ARG A 9 13.33 -10.59 -0.07
C ARG A 9 12.74 -10.69 1.33
N ALA A 10 13.43 -11.39 2.22
CA ALA A 10 12.98 -11.57 3.60
C ALA A 10 12.88 -10.22 4.34
N GLU A 11 13.91 -9.38 4.23
CA GLU A 11 13.96 -8.05 4.84
C GLU A 11 12.82 -7.16 4.34
N TYR A 12 12.65 -7.00 3.03
CA TYR A 12 11.59 -6.16 2.49
C TYR A 12 10.19 -6.69 2.86
N SER A 13 10.00 -8.01 2.81
CA SER A 13 8.73 -8.64 3.24
C SER A 13 8.43 -8.34 4.71
N TYR A 14 9.44 -8.46 5.58
CA TYR A 14 9.31 -8.17 7.00
C TYR A 14 8.93 -6.71 7.22
N GLU A 15 9.63 -5.75 6.60
CA GLU A 15 9.36 -4.32 6.74
C GLU A 15 7.93 -3.97 6.32
N CYS A 16 7.49 -4.52 5.18
CA CYS A 16 6.14 -4.33 4.67
C CYS A 16 5.09 -4.85 5.65
N VAL A 17 5.24 -6.10 6.12
CA VAL A 17 4.28 -6.72 7.04
C VAL A 17 4.29 -6.03 8.40
N ASN A 18 5.46 -5.69 8.92
CA ASN A 18 5.59 -4.97 10.18
C ASN A 18 4.89 -3.60 10.16
N SER A 19 4.89 -2.93 9.01
CA SER A 19 4.27 -1.62 8.83
C SER A 19 2.74 -1.67 8.72
N ILE A 20 2.16 -2.82 8.34
CA ILE A 20 0.72 -2.96 8.08
C ILE A 20 -0.02 -3.86 9.07
N LYS A 21 0.68 -4.68 9.87
CA LYS A 21 0.05 -5.71 10.73
C LYS A 21 -1.00 -5.16 11.71
N ASP A 22 -0.83 -3.91 12.15
CA ASP A 22 -1.72 -3.25 13.11
C ASP A 22 -2.79 -2.36 12.44
N LEU A 23 -2.88 -2.39 11.11
CA LEU A 23 -3.84 -1.60 10.34
C LEU A 23 -5.13 -2.39 10.09
N GLU A 24 -6.25 -1.67 9.90
CA GLU A 24 -7.56 -2.29 9.65
C GLU A 24 -7.57 -3.24 8.44
N LEU A 25 -6.68 -3.03 7.46
CA LEU A 25 -6.58 -3.87 6.25
C LEU A 25 -5.84 -5.20 6.46
N ALA A 26 -5.15 -5.40 7.59
CA ALA A 26 -4.16 -6.47 7.76
C ALA A 26 -4.72 -7.87 7.48
N GLU A 27 -5.91 -8.17 8.00
CA GLU A 27 -6.56 -9.48 7.85
C GLU A 27 -6.96 -9.77 6.39
N LYS A 28 -7.55 -8.78 5.71
CA LYS A 28 -7.90 -8.89 4.29
C LYS A 28 -6.65 -8.97 3.42
N PHE A 29 -5.61 -8.22 3.79
CA PHE A 29 -4.31 -8.26 3.12
C PHE A 29 -3.64 -9.64 3.25
N LYS A 30 -3.59 -10.22 4.45
CA LYS A 30 -3.11 -11.60 4.68
C LYS A 30 -3.84 -12.58 3.77
N SER A 31 -5.17 -12.52 3.76
CA SER A 31 -6.01 -13.37 2.91
C SER A 31 -5.69 -13.20 1.42
N LEU A 32 -5.44 -11.97 0.97
CA LEU A 32 -5.12 -11.66 -0.41
C LEU A 32 -3.71 -12.12 -0.81
N VAL A 33 -2.69 -11.87 0.03
CA VAL A 33 -1.31 -12.34 -0.18
C VAL A 33 -1.27 -13.85 -0.35
N LYS A 34 -2.05 -14.60 0.44
CA LYS A 34 -2.12 -16.07 0.34
C LYS A 34 -2.69 -16.55 -0.99
N LYS A 35 -3.56 -15.77 -1.63
CA LYS A 35 -4.18 -16.06 -2.94
C LYS A 35 -3.33 -15.58 -4.12
N ALA A 36 -2.51 -14.55 -3.93
CA ALA A 36 -1.79 -13.87 -5.01
C ALA A 36 -0.88 -14.79 -5.85
N PRO A 37 -0.09 -15.73 -5.29
CA PRO A 37 0.70 -16.65 -6.10
C PRO A 37 -0.15 -17.47 -7.07
N THR A 38 -1.29 -18.00 -6.60
CA THR A 38 -2.22 -18.76 -7.44
C THR A 38 -2.81 -17.89 -8.54
N LEU A 39 -3.22 -16.65 -8.23
CA LEU A 39 -3.72 -15.72 -9.24
C LEU A 39 -2.71 -15.47 -10.36
N ILE A 40 -1.43 -15.29 -10.00
CA ILE A 40 -0.35 -15.11 -10.98
C ILE A 40 -0.15 -16.37 -11.82
N LEU A 41 -0.16 -17.55 -11.21
CA LEU A 41 0.03 -18.81 -11.92
C LEU A 41 -1.12 -19.13 -12.88
N THR A 42 -2.37 -18.80 -12.52
CA THR A 42 -3.54 -19.13 -13.36
C THR A 42 -3.85 -18.06 -14.41
N ASN A 43 -3.67 -16.78 -14.06
CA ASN A 43 -4.12 -15.66 -14.89
C ASN A 43 -2.95 -14.86 -15.48
N GLY A 44 -1.72 -15.10 -15.04
CA GLY A 44 -0.54 -14.31 -15.38
C GLY A 44 -0.37 -13.08 -14.48
N PHE A 45 0.87 -12.57 -14.47
CA PHE A 45 1.28 -11.45 -13.64
C PHE A 45 0.55 -10.14 -13.99
N GLY A 46 0.54 -9.75 -15.27
CA GLY A 46 -0.11 -8.51 -15.73
C GLY A 46 -1.60 -8.46 -15.41
N ASN A 47 -2.34 -9.56 -15.66
CA ASN A 47 -3.76 -9.65 -15.33
C ASN A 47 -4.01 -9.60 -13.82
N THR A 48 -3.13 -10.19 -13.03
CA THR A 48 -3.22 -10.12 -11.56
C THR A 48 -3.03 -8.68 -11.08
N MET A 49 -2.03 -7.96 -11.60
CA MET A 49 -1.84 -6.54 -11.27
C MET A 49 -3.06 -5.70 -11.70
N ALA A 50 -3.59 -5.90 -12.91
CA ALA A 50 -4.79 -5.23 -13.37
C ALA A 50 -6.00 -5.48 -12.45
N PHE A 51 -6.19 -6.72 -11.99
CA PHE A 51 -7.22 -7.09 -11.01
C PHE A 51 -7.03 -6.39 -9.66
N LEU A 52 -5.80 -6.33 -9.14
CA LEU A 52 -5.51 -5.65 -7.88
C LEU A 52 -5.87 -4.15 -7.98
N PHE A 53 -5.48 -3.50 -9.06
CA PHE A 53 -5.83 -2.09 -9.31
C PHE A 53 -7.33 -1.88 -9.49
N SER A 54 -8.00 -2.73 -10.28
CA SER A 54 -9.42 -2.58 -10.58
C SER A 54 -10.31 -2.76 -9.34
N LYS A 55 -9.85 -3.50 -8.32
CA LYS A 55 -10.60 -3.66 -7.08
C LYS A 55 -10.66 -2.40 -6.25
N GLY A 56 -9.66 -1.53 -6.33
CA GLY A 56 -9.62 -0.25 -5.62
C GLY A 56 -9.55 -0.32 -4.09
N ASN A 57 -9.90 -1.45 -3.45
CA ASN A 57 -9.91 -1.57 -1.99
C ASN A 57 -8.49 -1.46 -1.39
N PRO A 58 -8.36 -1.00 -0.13
CA PRO A 58 -7.07 -0.71 0.47
C PRO A 58 -6.07 -1.86 0.44
N GLU A 59 -6.50 -3.08 0.79
CA GLU A 59 -5.63 -4.25 0.79
C GLU A 59 -5.12 -4.64 -0.61
N HIS A 60 -5.90 -4.38 -1.67
CA HIS A 60 -5.53 -4.74 -3.03
C HIS A 60 -4.49 -3.77 -3.60
N LEU A 61 -4.73 -2.47 -3.43
CA LEU A 61 -3.78 -1.45 -3.85
C LEU A 61 -2.50 -1.51 -3.00
N MET A 62 -2.60 -1.85 -1.71
CA MET A 62 -1.42 -2.11 -0.87
C MET A 62 -0.57 -3.27 -1.40
N LEU A 63 -1.20 -4.37 -1.81
CA LEU A 63 -0.46 -5.50 -2.40
C LEU A 63 0.18 -5.11 -3.74
N ALA A 64 -0.55 -4.42 -4.60
CA ALA A 64 -0.01 -3.93 -5.87
C ALA A 64 1.18 -2.98 -5.65
N TYR A 65 1.09 -2.10 -4.66
CA TYR A 65 2.17 -1.21 -4.23
C TYR A 65 3.41 -1.98 -3.79
N ILE A 66 3.26 -2.92 -2.86
CA ILE A 66 4.35 -3.74 -2.34
C ILE A 66 5.06 -4.50 -3.46
N ILE A 67 4.30 -5.13 -4.36
CA ILE A 67 4.86 -5.87 -5.49
C ILE A 67 5.62 -4.95 -6.44
N GLY A 68 4.99 -3.86 -6.89
CA GLY A 68 5.62 -2.96 -7.85
C GLY A 68 6.88 -2.33 -7.29
N ARG A 69 6.80 -1.84 -6.05
CA ARG A 69 7.94 -1.25 -5.38
C ARG A 69 9.07 -2.23 -5.16
N TYR A 70 8.79 -3.47 -4.78
CA TYR A 70 9.81 -4.51 -4.71
C TYR A 70 10.56 -4.65 -6.03
N LEU A 71 9.81 -4.82 -7.13
CA LEU A 71 10.36 -5.08 -8.46
C LEU A 71 11.13 -3.89 -9.04
N PHE A 72 10.70 -2.67 -8.77
CA PHE A 72 11.27 -1.50 -9.44
C PHE A 72 12.22 -0.69 -8.54
N GLU A 73 12.04 -0.69 -7.22
CA GLU A 73 12.80 0.18 -6.31
C GLU A 73 13.71 -0.56 -5.34
N GLU A 74 13.40 -1.80 -4.95
CA GLU A 74 14.16 -2.49 -3.89
C GLU A 74 15.01 -3.65 -4.44
N ASN A 75 14.62 -4.22 -5.58
CA ASN A 75 15.29 -5.35 -6.19
C ASN A 75 16.32 -4.92 -7.25
N GLU A 76 17.61 -4.94 -6.87
CA GLU A 76 18.73 -4.65 -7.77
C GLU A 76 18.77 -5.57 -9.00
N TYR A 77 18.34 -6.83 -8.88
CA TYR A 77 18.34 -7.77 -10.00
C TYR A 77 17.39 -7.32 -11.10
N THR A 78 16.16 -6.95 -10.74
CA THR A 78 15.17 -6.44 -11.70
C THR A 78 15.50 -5.03 -12.16
N LYS A 79 16.07 -4.16 -11.31
CA LYS A 79 16.58 -2.84 -11.75
C LYS A 79 17.58 -2.95 -12.89
N ASN A 80 18.52 -3.89 -12.80
CA ASN A 80 19.50 -4.14 -13.85
C ASN A 80 18.85 -4.63 -15.16
N ILE A 81 17.70 -5.32 -15.08
CA ILE A 81 16.96 -5.84 -16.23
C ILE A 81 16.18 -4.73 -16.95
N PHE A 82 15.56 -3.81 -16.22
CA PHE A 82 14.73 -2.74 -16.80
C PHE A 82 15.55 -1.48 -17.16
N GLY A 83 16.77 -1.34 -16.63
CA GLY A 83 17.60 -0.13 -16.79
C GLY A 83 17.10 1.03 -15.93
N GLU A 84 17.86 2.14 -15.86
CA GLU A 84 17.51 3.35 -15.09
C GLU A 84 16.35 4.18 -15.69
N LYS A 85 15.38 3.58 -16.38
CA LYS A 85 14.28 4.32 -17.02
C LYS A 85 13.02 4.36 -16.16
N ASP A 86 12.56 5.59 -15.88
CA ASP A 86 11.23 6.02 -15.42
C ASP A 86 10.54 5.18 -14.33
N ILE A 87 11.34 4.63 -13.43
CA ILE A 87 10.82 4.10 -12.17
C ILE A 87 10.35 5.30 -11.35
N TYR A 88 9.12 5.21 -10.85
CA TYR A 88 8.50 6.17 -9.94
C TYR A 88 9.54 6.74 -8.95
N LYS A 89 9.86 8.03 -9.07
CA LYS A 89 10.80 8.74 -8.19
C LYS A 89 10.14 9.21 -6.88
N GLY A 90 9.07 8.52 -6.45
CA GLY A 90 8.46 8.80 -5.14
C GLY A 90 9.42 8.44 -4.02
N ASN A 91 9.36 9.15 -2.91
CA ASN A 91 10.28 8.95 -1.81
C ASN A 91 10.02 7.58 -1.13
N ARG A 92 11.08 6.99 -0.61
CA ARG A 92 11.16 5.60 -0.12
C ARG A 92 10.16 5.28 1.02
N ASN A 93 9.48 6.26 1.61
CA ASN A 93 8.58 6.03 2.75
C ASN A 93 7.12 6.43 2.48
N ASP A 94 6.79 6.91 1.27
CA ASP A 94 5.59 7.72 1.06
C ASP A 94 4.27 6.96 1.24
N PHE A 95 4.11 5.75 0.68
CA PHE A 95 2.78 5.13 0.63
C PHE A 95 2.33 4.52 1.96
N PHE A 96 3.24 3.84 2.68
CA PHE A 96 2.93 3.26 3.99
C PHE A 96 2.66 4.34 5.03
N ASP A 97 3.53 5.36 5.09
CA ASP A 97 3.34 6.50 5.99
C ASP A 97 2.07 7.27 5.65
N PHE A 98 1.75 7.42 4.35
CA PHE A 98 0.51 8.03 3.90
C PHE A 98 -0.70 7.24 4.41
N TYR A 99 -0.72 5.94 4.16
CA TYR A 99 -1.84 5.10 4.53
C TYR A 99 -2.03 5.02 6.05
N LYS A 100 -0.94 4.98 6.82
CA LYS A 100 -0.99 5.05 8.29
C LYS A 100 -1.63 6.36 8.76
N LYS A 101 -1.17 7.50 8.23
CA LYS A 101 -1.73 8.82 8.57
C LYS A 101 -3.19 8.97 8.10
N LEU A 102 -3.56 8.40 6.95
CA LEU A 102 -4.95 8.36 6.50
C LEU A 102 -5.84 7.58 7.49
N ASN A 103 -5.35 6.44 7.99
CA ASN A 103 -6.06 5.67 9.01
C ASN A 103 -6.15 6.42 10.35
N GLU A 104 -5.10 7.14 10.75
CA GLU A 104 -5.15 8.02 11.92
C GLU A 104 -6.22 9.12 11.76
N LEU A 105 -6.28 9.77 10.60
CA LEU A 105 -7.34 10.74 10.27
C LEU A 105 -8.75 10.11 10.34
N LYS A 106 -8.91 8.85 9.90
CA LYS A 106 -10.16 8.11 10.06
C LYS A 106 -10.59 8.00 11.51
N LYS A 107 -9.65 7.58 12.37
CA LYS A 107 -9.91 7.36 13.79
C LYS A 107 -10.34 8.67 14.45
N ILE A 108 -9.63 9.76 14.16
CA ILE A 108 -10.00 11.09 14.66
C ILE A 108 -11.39 11.51 14.15
N GLN A 109 -11.70 11.26 12.87
CA GLN A 109 -13.02 11.53 12.28
C GLN A 109 -14.13 10.74 12.98
N ASP A 110 -13.91 9.46 13.26
CA ASP A 110 -14.88 8.60 13.95
C ASP A 110 -15.08 9.01 15.42
N GLU A 111 -13.99 9.36 16.12
CA GLU A 111 -14.03 9.91 17.49
C GLU A 111 -14.82 11.23 17.53
N TYR A 112 -14.54 12.15 16.60
CA TYR A 112 -15.27 13.41 16.47
C TYR A 112 -16.78 13.17 16.29
N ARG A 113 -17.16 12.28 15.36
CA ARG A 113 -18.56 11.92 15.11
C ARG A 113 -19.25 11.38 16.35
N ASN A 114 -18.57 10.54 17.14
CA ASN A 114 -19.11 10.00 18.38
C ASN A 114 -19.31 11.09 19.46
N LEU A 115 -18.35 12.01 19.60
CA LEU A 115 -18.42 13.09 20.58
C LEU A 115 -19.55 14.07 20.27
N ILE A 116 -19.72 14.45 19.00
CA ILE A 116 -20.83 15.31 18.55
C ILE A 116 -22.19 14.64 18.79
N LYS A 117 -22.33 13.33 18.51
CA LYS A 117 -23.54 12.56 18.83
C LYS A 117 -23.84 12.56 20.34
N SER A 118 -22.80 12.50 21.18
CA SER A 118 -22.93 12.57 22.65
C SER A 118 -23.09 13.99 23.21
N LYS A 119 -23.25 15.01 22.36
CA LYS A 119 -23.39 16.44 22.73
C LYS A 119 -22.19 17.01 23.51
N LYS A 120 -21.00 16.46 23.32
CA LYS A 120 -19.75 16.92 23.97
C LYS A 120 -18.99 17.93 23.09
N ASN A 121 -19.54 19.14 22.96
CA ASN A 121 -19.10 20.10 21.96
C ASN A 121 -17.63 20.56 22.10
N LYS A 122 -17.14 20.80 23.33
CA LYS A 122 -15.75 21.25 23.56
C LYS A 122 -14.72 20.16 23.19
N GLU A 123 -15.01 18.90 23.52
CA GLU A 123 -14.17 17.77 23.14
C GLU A 123 -14.20 17.54 21.61
N GLY A 124 -15.37 17.75 20.98
CA GLY A 124 -15.51 17.73 19.52
C GLY A 124 -14.66 18.80 18.82
N GLU A 125 -14.65 20.04 19.31
CA GLU A 125 -13.83 21.12 18.76
C GLU A 125 -12.32 20.78 18.81
N ASN A 126 -11.87 20.18 19.91
CA ASN A 126 -10.48 19.72 20.06
C ASN A 126 -10.11 18.66 19.01
N LYS A 127 -10.97 17.66 18.80
CA LYS A 127 -10.75 16.61 17.80
C LYS A 127 -10.76 17.15 16.36
N LYS A 128 -11.60 18.14 16.08
CA LYS A 128 -11.60 18.83 14.80
C LYS A 128 -10.27 19.57 14.55
N ASN A 129 -9.73 20.23 15.57
CA ASN A 129 -8.42 20.90 15.46
C ASN A 129 -7.28 19.89 15.26
N GLU A 130 -7.28 18.79 16.00
CA GLU A 130 -6.33 17.67 15.83
C GLU A 130 -6.37 17.11 14.40
N PHE A 131 -7.58 16.87 13.87
CA PHE A 131 -7.78 16.44 12.49
C PHE A 131 -7.21 17.45 11.50
N ASN A 132 -7.54 18.74 11.64
CA ASN A 132 -7.08 19.79 10.73
C ASN A 132 -5.56 19.90 10.72
N GLU A 133 -4.92 19.79 11.89
CA GLU A 133 -3.47 19.83 12.00
C GLU A 133 -2.82 18.63 11.29
N LEU A 134 -3.33 17.41 11.55
CA LEU A 134 -2.81 16.20 10.92
C LEU A 134 -3.06 16.20 9.41
N PHE A 135 -4.25 16.62 8.96
CA PHE A 135 -4.60 16.71 7.55
C PHE A 135 -3.73 17.74 6.84
N ARG A 136 -3.44 18.89 7.46
CA ARG A 136 -2.50 19.88 6.93
C ARG A 136 -1.10 19.30 6.80
N LYS A 137 -0.58 18.63 7.83
CA LYS A 137 0.74 17.97 7.77
C LYS A 137 0.79 16.91 6.67
N LEU A 138 -0.28 16.13 6.49
CA LEU A 138 -0.40 15.18 5.40
C LEU A 138 -0.35 15.91 4.06
N ARG A 139 -1.27 16.85 3.84
CA ARG A 139 -1.36 17.66 2.63
C ARG A 139 -0.03 18.31 2.26
N ASP A 140 0.60 19.00 3.20
CA ASP A 140 1.84 19.76 2.95
C ASP A 140 3.03 18.84 2.66
N ASN A 141 3.03 17.62 3.20
CA ASN A 141 4.06 16.62 2.90
C ASN A 141 3.84 16.06 1.49
N TYR A 142 2.63 15.60 1.16
CA TYR A 142 2.36 14.91 -0.10
C TYR A 142 2.15 15.81 -1.32
N ASN A 143 1.66 17.05 -1.15
CA ASN A 143 1.59 18.02 -2.25
C ASN A 143 2.99 18.47 -2.75
N ARG A 144 4.06 18.19 -2.00
CA ARG A 144 5.44 18.43 -2.45
C ARG A 144 5.95 17.34 -3.39
N TYR A 145 5.35 16.15 -3.34
CA TYR A 145 5.81 14.96 -4.07
C TYR A 145 4.88 14.58 -5.21
N LEU A 146 3.58 14.73 -4.99
CA LEU A 146 2.56 14.55 -6.01
C LEU A 146 2.46 15.87 -6.78
N ASN A 147 2.39 15.83 -8.12
CA ASN A 147 2.03 16.99 -8.95
C ASN A 147 0.55 17.41 -8.76
N TYR A 148 0.03 17.23 -7.54
CA TYR A 148 -1.38 17.29 -7.20
C TYR A 148 -1.59 18.03 -5.89
N ASN A 149 -2.54 18.96 -5.91
CA ASN A 149 -2.96 19.72 -4.74
C ASN A 149 -4.12 19.00 -4.05
N LEU A 150 -3.83 18.23 -3.00
CA LEU A 150 -4.84 17.73 -2.07
C LEU A 150 -5.63 18.95 -1.54
N LYS A 151 -6.90 19.04 -1.93
CA LYS A 151 -7.78 20.15 -1.54
C LYS A 151 -8.15 20.06 -0.06
N GLU A 152 -8.39 21.21 0.56
CA GLU A 152 -8.99 21.25 1.89
C GLU A 152 -10.31 20.49 1.90
N LYS A 153 -10.45 19.65 2.91
CA LYS A 153 -11.66 18.90 3.18
C LYS A 153 -12.03 19.06 4.63
N SER A 154 -13.32 19.27 4.89
CA SER A 154 -13.85 19.21 6.23
C SER A 154 -13.69 17.78 6.77
N ILE A 155 -13.63 17.65 8.10
CA ILE A 155 -13.58 16.35 8.76
C ILE A 155 -14.74 15.45 8.34
N ASP A 156 -15.91 15.99 8.01
CA ASP A 156 -17.08 15.21 7.58
C ASP A 156 -17.00 14.73 6.13
N GLU A 157 -16.36 15.51 5.24
CA GLU A 157 -16.18 15.17 3.82
C GLU A 157 -14.96 14.30 3.54
N PHE A 158 -14.11 14.05 4.54
CA PHE A 158 -12.90 13.27 4.37
C PHE A 158 -13.21 11.83 3.97
N ASN A 159 -12.66 11.42 2.83
CA ASN A 159 -12.84 10.09 2.25
C ASN A 159 -11.48 9.46 1.92
N ILE A 160 -11.02 8.58 2.81
CA ILE A 160 -9.75 7.86 2.71
C ILE A 160 -9.64 7.05 1.42
N GLN A 161 -10.74 6.44 0.99
CA GLN A 161 -10.78 5.61 -0.20
C GLN A 161 -10.41 6.42 -1.45
N ALA A 162 -10.93 7.65 -1.56
CA ALA A 162 -10.63 8.53 -2.67
C ALA A 162 -9.14 8.96 -2.69
N TYR A 163 -8.59 9.30 -1.52
CA TYR A 163 -7.18 9.68 -1.40
C TYR A 163 -6.23 8.52 -1.71
N PHE A 164 -6.57 7.32 -1.23
CA PHE A 164 -5.76 6.13 -1.46
C PHE A 164 -5.81 5.68 -2.92
N GLN A 165 -6.99 5.73 -3.53
CA GLN A 165 -7.17 5.41 -4.94
C GLN A 165 -6.41 6.38 -5.84
N PHE A 166 -6.41 7.67 -5.52
CA PHE A 166 -5.61 8.67 -6.23
C PHE A 166 -4.11 8.31 -6.24
N LEU A 167 -3.53 8.02 -5.09
CA LEU A 167 -2.11 7.66 -4.98
C LEU A 167 -1.80 6.37 -5.75
N SER A 168 -2.74 5.42 -5.77
CA SER A 168 -2.55 4.17 -6.50
C SER A 168 -2.52 4.33 -8.03
N LEU A 169 -3.08 5.41 -8.59
CA LEU A 169 -3.08 5.65 -10.03
C LEU A 169 -1.69 5.98 -10.55
N GLU A 170 -0.90 6.79 -9.83
CA GLU A 170 0.47 7.11 -10.25
C GLU A 170 1.36 5.86 -10.26
N LEU A 171 1.21 5.03 -9.24
CA LEU A 171 1.88 3.74 -9.15
C LEU A 171 1.44 2.81 -10.30
N GLN A 172 0.13 2.70 -10.53
CA GLN A 172 -0.44 1.91 -11.61
C GLN A 172 0.20 2.31 -12.94
N ASP A 173 0.26 3.59 -13.23
CA ASP A 173 0.85 4.13 -14.44
C ASP A 173 2.32 3.75 -14.61
N SER A 174 3.14 3.87 -13.56
CA SER A 174 4.56 3.47 -13.62
C SER A 174 4.73 1.97 -13.85
N ILE A 175 3.99 1.15 -13.09
CA ILE A 175 4.05 -0.31 -13.19
C ILE A 175 3.56 -0.78 -14.57
N PHE A 176 2.44 -0.25 -15.06
CA PHE A 176 1.91 -0.62 -16.37
C PHE A 176 2.87 -0.24 -17.50
N ARG A 177 3.46 0.97 -17.46
CA ARG A 177 4.48 1.37 -18.45
C ARG A 177 5.65 0.39 -18.47
N ASN A 178 6.13 -0.04 -17.31
CA ASN A 178 7.26 -0.96 -17.21
C ASN A 178 6.92 -2.41 -17.57
N LEU A 179 5.67 -2.86 -17.39
CA LEU A 179 5.27 -4.25 -17.65
C LEU A 179 4.71 -4.49 -19.05
N VAL A 180 3.96 -3.54 -19.61
CA VAL A 180 3.29 -3.73 -20.91
C VAL A 180 4.28 -3.61 -22.07
N PHE A 181 5.31 -2.78 -21.93
CA PHE A 181 6.25 -2.48 -23.01
C PHE A 181 7.60 -3.21 -22.86
N THR A 182 7.68 -4.22 -21.99
CA THR A 182 8.93 -4.97 -21.77
C THR A 182 9.07 -6.18 -22.69
N GLU A 183 10.31 -6.60 -22.90
CA GLU A 183 10.62 -7.81 -23.67
C GLU A 183 10.12 -9.07 -22.96
N THR A 184 9.70 -10.08 -23.71
CA THR A 184 9.07 -11.30 -23.15
C THR A 184 9.91 -11.97 -22.05
N TYR A 185 11.22 -12.06 -22.21
CA TYR A 185 12.07 -12.68 -21.19
C TYR A 185 12.10 -11.86 -19.88
N LYS A 186 12.07 -10.52 -19.96
CA LYS A 186 12.01 -9.65 -18.78
C LYS A 186 10.71 -9.86 -18.02
N TYR A 187 9.60 -10.00 -18.75
CA TYR A 187 8.31 -10.32 -18.17
C TYR A 187 8.30 -11.67 -17.45
N ILE A 188 8.90 -12.71 -18.04
CA ILE A 188 9.03 -14.04 -17.41
C ILE A 188 9.87 -13.96 -16.12
N LEU A 189 11.04 -13.32 -16.19
CA LEU A 189 11.92 -13.15 -15.02
C LEU A 189 11.23 -12.37 -13.90
N THR A 190 10.48 -11.33 -14.24
CA THR A 190 9.70 -10.52 -13.28
C THR A 190 8.58 -11.35 -12.64
N THR A 191 7.93 -12.21 -13.43
CA THR A 191 6.89 -13.12 -12.93
C THR A 191 7.47 -14.11 -11.94
N GLU A 192 8.58 -14.77 -12.27
CA GLU A 192 9.26 -15.70 -11.36
C GLU A 192 9.74 -15.01 -10.09
N GLU A 193 10.32 -13.82 -10.23
CA GLU A 193 10.84 -13.06 -9.11
C GLU A 193 9.71 -12.62 -8.17
N THR A 194 8.57 -12.21 -8.73
CA THR A 194 7.37 -11.88 -7.95
C THR A 194 6.88 -13.09 -7.16
N LEU A 195 6.85 -14.29 -7.75
CA LEU A 195 6.44 -15.51 -7.06
C LEU A 195 7.37 -15.87 -5.89
N ARG A 196 8.69 -15.73 -6.08
CA ARG A 196 9.70 -15.95 -5.01
C ARG A 196 9.53 -14.94 -3.88
N PHE A 197 9.29 -13.68 -4.23
CA PHE A 197 9.01 -12.63 -3.25
C PHE A 197 7.72 -12.88 -2.48
N LEU A 198 6.61 -13.20 -3.17
CA LEU A 198 5.33 -13.49 -2.53
C LEU A 198 5.40 -14.69 -1.58
N ASN A 199 6.30 -15.65 -1.81
CA ASN A 199 6.53 -16.73 -0.86
C ASN A 199 7.11 -16.21 0.48
N TRP A 200 8.01 -15.24 0.45
CA TRP A 200 8.49 -14.59 1.67
C TRP A 200 7.40 -13.74 2.32
N LEU A 201 6.69 -12.93 1.53
CA LEU A 201 5.58 -12.11 2.04
C LEU A 201 4.53 -12.98 2.71
N LYS A 202 4.17 -14.12 2.11
CA LYS A 202 3.26 -15.12 2.68
C LYS A 202 3.73 -15.61 4.05
N ARG A 203 5.01 -15.97 4.19
CA ARG A 203 5.58 -16.44 5.48
C ARG A 203 5.42 -15.38 6.58
N PHE A 204 5.67 -14.11 6.26
CA PHE A 204 5.56 -13.04 7.26
C PHE A 204 4.11 -12.69 7.60
N VAL A 205 3.19 -12.64 6.63
CA VAL A 205 1.76 -12.39 6.96
C VAL A 205 1.17 -13.55 7.77
N ASP A 206 1.59 -14.79 7.52
CA ASP A 206 1.17 -15.94 8.33
C ASP A 206 1.76 -15.87 9.76
N ALA A 207 2.98 -15.36 9.92
CA ALA A 207 3.65 -15.28 11.22
C ALA A 207 3.27 -14.04 12.07
N MET A 208 2.92 -12.92 11.44
CA MET A 208 2.84 -11.61 12.12
C MET A 208 1.43 -11.02 12.17
N ILE A 209 0.50 -11.50 11.33
CA ILE A 209 -0.88 -11.00 11.31
C ILE A 209 -1.78 -12.06 11.93
N GLU A 210 -2.33 -11.76 13.10
CA GLU A 210 -3.26 -12.64 13.80
C GLU A 210 -4.58 -12.72 13.04
N ASP A 211 -5.14 -13.94 12.95
CA ASP A 211 -6.51 -14.10 12.50
C ASP A 211 -7.42 -13.65 13.63
N LYS A 212 -8.43 -12.80 13.34
CA LYS A 212 -9.47 -12.54 14.33
C LYS A 212 -10.12 -13.88 14.65
N LYS A 213 -9.91 -14.39 15.86
CA LYS A 213 -10.66 -15.54 16.35
C LYS A 213 -12.12 -15.22 16.09
N GLY A 214 -12.76 -15.99 15.21
CA GLY A 214 -14.20 -15.88 15.03
C GLY A 214 -14.82 -15.98 16.41
N ASN A 215 -15.68 -15.03 16.75
CA ASN A 215 -16.68 -15.32 17.76
C ASN A 215 -17.46 -16.52 17.21
N GLU A 216 -17.06 -17.71 17.62
CA GLU A 216 -17.89 -18.91 17.55
C GLU A 216 -19.12 -18.60 18.43
N GLY A 217 -20.18 -18.14 17.76
CA GLY A 217 -21.52 -18.01 18.29
C GLY A 217 -22.41 -19.07 17.67
#